data_AF-A0A1I1R1M6-F1
#
_entry.id   AF-A0A1I1R1M6-F1
#
_cell.length_a   1.000
_cell.length_b   1.000
_cell.length_c   1.000
_cell.angle_alpha   90.00
_cell.angle_beta   90.00
_cell.angle_gamma   90.00
#
_symmetry.space_group_name_H-M   'P 1'
#
loop_
_entity.id
_entity.type
_entity.pdbx_description
1 polymer ?
#
loop_
_entity_poly.entity_id
_entity_poly.type
_entity_poly.pdbx_seq_one_letter_code
_entity_poly.pdbx_strand_id
1 'polypeptide(L)'
;MDEARSVLRSAKPGGGIGLEEVIRTFDCDALRADEILRAMAVAGYIEPSDVRGQLLFWTLTPNGNRLALERKRKRIDPEKVNATVLELINRAKIINSDPDRLQRITLKLFGSALQERDDYGDVDVSITYHRRQLPVDERERIEAALRTRQSDHDRQTVMGQVMGAEQHDTREIRAALKKGLPHLSLMRDDPMDLGTPFRWLVDHDIKADAPRGVAETIFRPNTPSLFEQTTLELPQVSLMKARYREISPTTKVSVEGLHIGMEDAPRLEEALWSPRVTYEGDLVPNDARDDPCVRFAGFQHLCPIWKEQVGGVLMLKRALEWCDQNKVWLRDLVPMVSISRGNRWNVVRLGVVGQLIYFEVGPTVQKGSLMPINRTRVSKIDLAGAYAVARALSKMYLEARCAKLPACSATIFLPSVDLERLPDFPSLARTGNLKEGGFAGLVRAELR
;
A
#
# COMPACT_ATOMS: atom_id res chain seq x y z
N MET A 1 1.58 -13.07 3.84
CA MET A 1 2.32 -11.97 4.53
C MET A 1 2.61 -10.79 3.61
N ASP A 2 3.15 -10.97 2.41
CA ASP A 2 3.48 -9.82 1.53
C ASP A 2 2.21 -9.07 1.03
N GLU A 3 1.13 -9.79 0.71
CA GLU A 3 -0.18 -9.18 0.36
C GLU A 3 -0.81 -8.44 1.53
N ALA A 4 -0.77 -9.02 2.74
CA ALA A 4 -1.22 -8.37 3.96
C ALA A 4 -0.46 -7.04 4.21
N ARG A 5 0.87 -7.03 4.01
CA ARG A 5 1.66 -5.79 4.08
C ARG A 5 1.28 -4.79 3.00
N SER A 6 0.90 -5.26 1.80
CA SER A 6 0.42 -4.38 0.73
C SER A 6 -0.86 -3.64 1.13
N VAL A 7 -1.82 -4.35 1.73
CA VAL A 7 -3.04 -3.74 2.31
C VAL A 7 -2.71 -2.77 3.44
N LEU A 8 -1.82 -3.13 4.37
CA LEU A 8 -1.46 -2.20 5.45
C LEU A 8 -0.76 -0.94 4.93
N ARG A 9 -0.02 -1.04 3.82
CA ARG A 9 0.65 0.11 3.17
C ARG A 9 -0.28 1.00 2.36
N SER A 10 -1.48 0.54 2.00
CA SER A 10 -2.43 1.38 1.27
C SER A 10 -3.13 2.41 2.17
N ALA A 11 -3.06 2.24 3.49
CA ALA A 11 -3.50 3.26 4.45
C ALA A 11 -2.70 4.56 4.25
N LYS A 12 -3.34 5.59 3.68
CA LYS A 12 -2.73 6.92 3.54
C LYS A 12 -2.68 7.62 4.91
N PRO A 13 -1.74 8.55 5.15
CA PRO A 13 -1.79 9.41 6.32
C PRO A 13 -3.13 10.17 6.36
N GLY A 14 -3.96 9.90 7.37
CA GLY A 14 -5.32 10.46 7.50
C GLY A 14 -6.43 9.70 6.76
N GLY A 15 -6.14 8.53 6.18
CA GLY A 15 -7.13 7.64 5.54
C GLY A 15 -7.17 6.26 6.20
N GLY A 16 -8.25 5.52 5.93
CA GLY A 16 -8.47 4.16 6.42
C GLY A 16 -8.13 3.07 5.41
N ILE A 17 -8.26 1.82 5.87
CA ILE A 17 -8.32 0.60 5.06
C ILE A 17 -9.79 0.18 5.01
N GLY A 18 -10.34 0.05 3.81
CA GLY A 18 -11.70 -0.41 3.58
C GLY A 18 -11.73 -1.77 2.89
N LEU A 19 -12.92 -2.17 2.44
CA LEU A 19 -13.10 -3.37 1.62
C LEU A 19 -12.43 -3.19 0.27
N GLU A 20 -12.41 -1.98 -0.27
CA GLU A 20 -11.87 -1.68 -1.60
C GLU A 20 -10.40 -2.14 -1.72
N GLU A 21 -9.56 -1.80 -0.75
CA GLU A 21 -8.14 -2.15 -0.75
C GLU A 21 -7.92 -3.66 -0.71
N VAL A 22 -8.73 -4.39 0.07
CA VAL A 22 -8.60 -5.84 0.24
C VAL A 22 -9.11 -6.57 -1.00
N ILE A 23 -10.27 -6.18 -1.52
CA ILE A 23 -10.82 -6.71 -2.77
C ILE A 23 -9.81 -6.51 -3.91
N ARG A 24 -9.23 -5.32 -4.02
CA ARG A 24 -8.22 -4.99 -5.05
C ARG A 24 -6.93 -5.81 -4.89
N THR A 25 -6.50 -6.07 -3.66
CA THR A 25 -5.23 -6.77 -3.38
C THR A 25 -5.35 -8.28 -3.52
N PHE A 26 -6.43 -8.86 -3.00
CA PHE A 26 -6.66 -10.31 -2.93
C PHE A 26 -7.57 -10.82 -4.05
N ASP A 27 -8.12 -9.94 -4.88
CA ASP A 27 -8.98 -10.28 -6.01
C ASP A 27 -10.21 -11.13 -5.59
N CYS A 28 -10.82 -10.75 -4.47
CA CYS A 28 -11.88 -11.50 -3.79
C CYS A 28 -13.22 -10.74 -3.74
N ASP A 29 -14.26 -11.31 -3.13
CA ASP A 29 -15.54 -10.62 -2.90
C ASP A 29 -15.57 -9.94 -1.52
N ALA A 30 -16.63 -9.15 -1.25
CA ALA A 30 -16.77 -8.39 -0.02
C ALA A 30 -16.81 -9.26 1.24
N LEU A 31 -17.42 -10.46 1.16
CA LEU A 31 -17.45 -11.41 2.29
C LEU A 31 -16.04 -11.85 2.65
N ARG A 32 -15.27 -12.30 1.66
CA ARG A 32 -13.88 -12.72 1.90
C ARG A 32 -12.99 -11.56 2.32
N ALA A 33 -13.22 -10.37 1.79
CA ALA A 33 -12.49 -9.17 2.18
C ALA A 33 -12.74 -8.80 3.65
N ASP A 34 -13.98 -8.90 4.13
CA ASP A 34 -14.32 -8.68 5.54
C ASP A 34 -13.67 -9.71 6.47
N GLU A 35 -13.67 -10.99 6.09
CA GLU A 35 -12.97 -12.04 6.85
C GLU A 35 -11.48 -11.71 7.03
N ILE A 36 -10.84 -11.21 5.97
CA ILE A 36 -9.42 -10.80 6.00
C ILE A 36 -9.24 -9.58 6.92
N LEU A 37 -10.08 -8.56 6.83
CA LEU A 37 -10.02 -7.37 7.70
C LEU A 37 -10.21 -7.76 9.16
N ARG A 38 -11.25 -8.56 9.46
CA ARG A 38 -11.49 -9.08 10.82
C ARG A 38 -10.31 -9.88 11.34
N ALA A 39 -9.71 -10.75 10.52
CA ALA A 39 -8.53 -11.51 10.91
C ALA A 39 -7.33 -10.59 11.22
N MET A 40 -7.11 -9.53 10.42
CA MET A 40 -6.09 -8.51 10.70
C MET A 40 -6.38 -7.73 11.99
N ALA A 41 -7.65 -7.47 12.28
CA ALA A 41 -8.08 -6.78 13.48
C ALA A 41 -7.91 -7.64 14.75
N VAL A 42 -8.31 -8.92 14.69
CA VAL A 42 -8.07 -9.91 15.75
C VAL A 42 -6.58 -10.09 16.01
N ALA A 43 -5.75 -10.04 14.96
CA ALA A 43 -4.29 -10.07 15.10
C ALA A 43 -3.68 -8.75 15.61
N GLY A 44 -4.49 -7.72 15.87
CA GLY A 44 -4.08 -6.45 16.44
C GLY A 44 -3.33 -5.53 15.48
N TYR A 45 -3.47 -5.71 14.15
CA TYR A 45 -2.82 -4.85 13.15
C TYR A 45 -3.69 -3.66 12.73
N ILE A 46 -5.00 -3.81 12.80
CA ILE A 46 -5.95 -2.74 12.48
C ILE A 46 -7.05 -2.68 13.55
N GLU A 47 -7.72 -1.55 13.64
CA GLU A 47 -8.82 -1.32 14.57
C GLU A 47 -9.94 -0.53 13.87
N PRO A 48 -11.20 -0.66 14.30
CA PRO A 48 -12.29 0.11 13.70
C PRO A 48 -12.08 1.60 13.95
N SER A 49 -12.26 2.42 12.93
CA SER A 49 -12.17 3.87 13.09
C SER A 49 -13.30 4.42 13.97
N ASP A 50 -12.97 5.42 14.79
CA ASP A 50 -13.91 6.19 15.61
C ASP A 50 -14.59 7.33 14.84
N VAL A 51 -14.28 7.50 13.54
CA VAL A 51 -14.80 8.59 12.72
C VAL A 51 -16.29 8.40 12.44
N ARG A 52 -17.09 9.27 13.06
CA ARG A 52 -18.56 9.24 12.96
C ARG A 52 -19.08 9.84 11.66
N GLY A 53 -20.25 9.37 11.24
CA GLY A 53 -20.97 9.89 10.08
C GLY A 53 -20.42 9.44 8.72
N GLN A 54 -19.44 8.53 8.71
CA GLN A 54 -18.80 7.99 7.50
C GLN A 54 -19.06 6.49 7.34
N LEU A 55 -18.64 5.91 6.22
CA LEU A 55 -18.59 4.45 6.08
C LEU A 55 -17.58 3.88 7.09
N LEU A 56 -17.85 2.68 7.58
CA LEU A 56 -16.90 1.95 8.41
C LEU A 56 -15.62 1.71 7.62
N PHE A 57 -14.51 2.15 8.19
CA PHE A 57 -13.16 1.83 7.73
C PHE A 57 -12.27 1.50 8.93
N TRP A 58 -11.13 0.88 8.64
CA TRP A 58 -10.17 0.43 9.63
C TRP A 58 -8.95 1.33 9.67
N THR A 59 -8.42 1.62 10.85
CA THR A 59 -7.18 2.38 11.04
C THR A 59 -6.04 1.44 11.44
N LEU A 60 -4.81 1.81 11.10
CA LEU A 60 -3.62 1.06 11.51
C LEU A 60 -3.39 1.23 13.00
N THR A 61 -3.20 0.12 13.71
CA THR A 61 -2.63 0.14 15.06
C THR A 61 -1.11 0.39 14.99
N PRO A 62 -0.43 0.65 16.11
CA PRO A 62 1.04 0.69 16.15
C PRO A 62 1.70 -0.59 15.60
N ASN A 63 1.11 -1.76 15.85
CA ASN A 63 1.57 -3.04 15.30
C ASN A 63 1.38 -3.14 13.79
N GLY A 64 0.24 -2.67 13.28
CA GLY A 64 -0.02 -2.60 11.84
C GLY A 64 0.94 -1.68 11.11
N ASN A 65 1.19 -0.49 11.65
CA ASN A 65 2.15 0.47 11.09
C ASN A 65 3.57 -0.11 11.07
N ARG A 66 3.97 -0.80 12.16
CA ARG A 66 5.26 -1.50 12.20
C ARG A 66 5.36 -2.57 11.11
N LEU A 67 4.34 -3.42 10.97
CA LEU A 67 4.33 -4.47 9.94
C LEU A 67 4.32 -3.91 8.52
N ALA A 68 3.60 -2.79 8.30
CA ALA A 68 3.58 -2.09 7.02
C ALA A 68 4.97 -1.56 6.65
N LEU A 69 5.66 -0.92 7.59
CA LEU A 69 6.97 -0.29 7.39
C LEU A 69 8.15 -1.27 7.45
N GLU A 70 7.93 -2.49 7.94
CA GLU A 70 8.96 -3.50 8.07
C GLU A 70 9.64 -3.76 6.72
N ARG A 71 10.90 -3.31 6.62
CA ARG A 71 11.73 -3.57 5.45
C ARG A 71 12.28 -4.98 5.59
N LYS A 72 12.25 -5.78 4.50
CA LYS A 72 13.00 -7.04 4.41
C LYS A 72 14.51 -6.73 4.44
N ARG A 73 15.06 -6.44 5.62
CA ARG A 73 16.50 -6.32 5.84
C ARG A 73 17.07 -7.71 6.07
N LYS A 74 18.31 -7.90 5.61
CA LYS A 74 19.06 -9.12 5.93
C LYS A 74 19.28 -9.15 7.45
N ARG A 75 18.96 -10.29 8.07
CA ARG A 75 19.21 -10.54 9.48
C ARG A 75 20.70 -10.41 9.78
N ILE A 76 21.03 -9.99 10.98
CA ILE A 76 22.40 -9.82 11.47
C ILE A 76 22.68 -10.75 12.65
N ASP A 77 23.93 -11.16 12.76
CA ASP A 77 24.42 -11.99 13.85
C ASP A 77 24.55 -11.19 15.18
N PRO A 78 24.65 -11.88 16.32
CA PRO A 78 24.83 -11.26 17.63
C PRO A 78 26.11 -10.41 17.73
N GLU A 79 27.20 -10.83 17.08
CA GLU A 79 28.48 -10.11 17.10
C GLU A 79 28.34 -8.71 16.50
N LYS A 80 27.63 -8.59 15.38
CA LYS A 80 27.38 -7.32 14.70
C LYS A 80 26.43 -6.42 15.47
N VAL A 81 25.47 -6.98 16.21
CA VAL A 81 24.64 -6.21 17.16
C VAL A 81 25.51 -5.60 18.25
N ASN A 82 26.35 -6.41 18.90
CA ASN A 82 27.25 -5.95 19.95
C ASN A 82 28.24 -4.89 19.45
N ALA A 83 28.85 -5.09 18.28
CA ALA A 83 29.72 -4.10 17.65
C ALA A 83 28.99 -2.78 17.35
N THR A 84 27.74 -2.87 16.87
CA THR A 84 26.90 -1.69 16.59
C THR A 84 26.59 -0.91 17.87
N VAL A 85 26.23 -1.62 18.96
CA VAL A 85 25.92 -1.00 20.25
C VAL A 85 27.16 -0.34 20.86
N LEU A 86 28.31 -1.00 20.86
CA LEU A 86 29.57 -0.46 21.37
C LEU A 86 30.00 0.80 20.60
N GLU A 87 29.96 0.74 19.27
CA GLU A 87 30.28 1.88 18.42
C GLU A 87 29.34 3.07 18.68
N LEU A 88 28.04 2.78 18.87
CA LEU A 88 27.05 3.80 19.19
C LEU A 88 27.32 4.47 20.54
N ILE A 89 27.63 3.69 21.58
CA ILE A 89 28.00 4.21 22.90
C ILE A 89 29.21 5.12 22.81
N ASN A 90 30.27 4.70 22.08
CA ASN A 90 31.49 5.48 21.93
C ASN A 90 31.21 6.82 21.24
N ARG A 91 30.43 6.82 20.16
CA ARG A 91 30.04 8.05 19.45
C ARG A 91 29.20 8.98 20.33
N ALA A 92 28.27 8.43 21.09
CA ALA A 92 27.44 9.21 22.00
C ALA A 92 28.26 9.85 23.12
N LYS A 93 29.26 9.14 23.67
CA LYS A 93 30.21 9.71 24.63
C LYS A 93 31.00 10.87 24.04
N ILE A 94 31.51 10.72 22.81
CA ILE A 94 32.23 11.79 22.09
C ILE A 94 31.31 13.02 21.92
N ILE A 95 30.08 12.82 21.47
CA ILE A 95 29.09 13.89 21.29
C ILE A 95 28.76 14.59 22.62
N ASN A 96 28.57 13.83 23.71
CA ASN A 96 28.29 14.40 25.02
C ASN A 96 29.51 15.10 25.65
N SER A 97 30.73 14.76 25.24
CA SER A 97 31.95 15.43 25.68
C SER A 97 32.31 16.67 24.85
N ASP A 98 31.66 16.88 23.70
CA ASP A 98 31.96 17.99 22.78
C ASP A 98 31.48 19.32 23.40
N PRO A 99 32.40 20.27 23.69
CA PRO A 99 32.04 21.56 24.27
C PRO A 99 31.29 22.46 23.28
N ASP A 100 31.44 22.24 21.97
CA ASP A 100 30.86 23.07 20.91
C ASP A 100 29.47 22.60 20.45
N ARG A 101 28.76 21.85 21.32
CA ARG A 101 27.38 21.39 21.10
C ARG A 101 26.39 22.12 21.97
N LEU A 102 25.19 22.36 21.45
CA LEU A 102 24.06 22.91 22.22
C LEU A 102 23.29 21.82 22.96
N GLN A 103 23.42 20.56 22.49
CA GLN A 103 22.63 19.44 22.98
C GLN A 103 23.49 18.33 23.57
N ARG A 104 22.95 17.68 24.61
CA ARG A 104 23.39 16.38 25.13
C ARG A 104 22.36 15.34 24.77
N ILE A 105 22.79 14.09 24.64
CA ILE A 105 21.92 12.99 24.28
C ILE A 105 21.91 11.91 25.34
N THR A 106 20.77 11.25 25.46
CA THR A 106 20.63 10.00 26.20
C THR A 106 20.12 8.91 25.27
N LEU A 107 20.59 7.68 25.47
CA LEU A 107 20.30 6.54 24.62
C LEU A 107 19.76 5.36 25.43
N LYS A 108 18.65 4.78 24.96
CA LYS A 108 18.02 3.58 25.53
C LYS A 108 17.89 2.51 24.46
N LEU A 109 18.45 1.32 24.68
CA LEU A 109 18.29 0.14 23.84
C LEU A 109 16.95 -0.52 24.17
N PHE A 110 16.17 -0.87 23.15
CA PHE A 110 14.94 -1.63 23.32
C PHE A 110 14.74 -2.64 22.18
N GLY A 111 13.63 -3.38 22.22
CA GLY A 111 13.26 -4.32 21.16
C GLY A 111 14.09 -5.62 21.18
N SER A 112 14.27 -6.22 20.01
CA SER A 112 14.82 -7.58 19.89
C SER A 112 16.25 -7.73 20.40
N ALA A 113 17.06 -6.67 20.33
CA ALA A 113 18.44 -6.63 20.78
C ALA A 113 18.62 -6.67 22.32
N LEU A 114 17.53 -6.66 23.09
CA LEU A 114 17.56 -6.90 24.54
C LEU A 114 17.58 -8.38 24.94
N GLN A 115 17.18 -9.26 24.03
CA GLN A 115 17.04 -10.69 24.28
C GLN A 115 18.14 -11.44 23.54
N GLU A 116 18.66 -12.53 24.12
CA GLU A 116 19.57 -13.42 23.40
C GLU A 116 18.79 -14.15 22.29
N ARG A 117 19.25 -13.98 21.06
CA ARG A 117 18.71 -14.59 19.85
C ARG A 117 19.84 -14.98 18.91
N ASP A 118 19.59 -15.99 18.08
CA ASP A 118 20.53 -16.44 17.04
C ASP A 118 20.71 -15.38 15.94
N ASP A 119 19.67 -14.60 15.66
CA ASP A 119 19.70 -13.52 14.69
C ASP A 119 18.78 -12.33 15.07
N TYR A 120 19.09 -11.17 14.49
CA TYR A 120 18.39 -9.91 14.74
C TYR A 120 18.02 -9.21 13.43
N GLY A 121 16.93 -8.44 13.43
CA GLY A 121 16.57 -7.62 12.27
C GLY A 121 17.37 -6.32 12.22
N ASP A 122 17.40 -5.62 13.36
CA ASP A 122 17.99 -4.32 13.58
C ASP A 122 18.25 -4.09 15.08
N VAL A 123 18.92 -2.98 15.37
CA VAL A 123 19.21 -2.49 16.72
C VAL A 123 18.33 -1.26 16.96
N ASP A 124 17.31 -1.40 17.80
CA ASP A 124 16.37 -0.34 18.14
C ASP A 124 16.87 0.49 19.33
N VAL A 125 17.13 1.77 19.09
CA VAL A 125 17.61 2.70 20.12
C VAL A 125 16.76 3.97 20.11
N SER A 126 16.29 4.34 21.29
CA SER A 126 15.62 5.61 21.52
C SER A 126 16.66 6.67 21.85
N ILE A 127 16.51 7.85 21.24
CA ILE A 127 17.37 9.01 21.45
C ILE A 127 16.55 10.18 21.95
N THR A 128 16.94 10.69 23.11
CA THR A 128 16.41 11.95 23.65
C THR A 128 17.48 13.02 23.55
N TYR A 129 17.08 14.20 23.07
CA TYR A 129 17.94 15.37 22.96
C TYR A 129 17.62 16.33 24.09
N HIS A 130 18.63 16.74 24.83
CA HIS A 130 18.52 17.63 25.98
C HIS A 130 19.29 18.90 25.70
N ARG A 131 18.65 20.05 25.91
CA ARG A 131 19.31 21.35 25.79
C ARG A 131 20.25 21.57 26.95
N ARG A 132 21.49 21.99 26.67
CA ARG A 132 22.47 22.37 27.71
C ARG A 132 22.08 23.69 28.37
N GLN A 133 22.31 23.78 29.68
CA GLN A 133 22.24 25.03 30.41
C GLN A 133 23.60 25.73 30.32
N LEU A 134 23.73 26.67 29.38
CA LEU A 134 24.96 27.39 29.09
C LEU A 134 24.83 28.87 29.47
N PRO A 135 25.92 29.53 29.88
CA PRO A 135 26.00 30.99 29.92
C PRO A 135 25.67 31.60 28.55
N VAL A 136 25.08 32.81 28.54
CA VAL A 136 24.60 33.47 27.32
C VAL A 136 25.70 33.60 26.27
N ASP A 137 26.88 34.07 26.68
CA ASP A 137 28.01 34.32 25.77
C ASP A 137 28.51 33.04 25.09
N GLU A 138 28.59 31.94 25.84
CA GLU A 138 29.03 30.65 25.31
C GLU A 138 27.99 30.05 24.35
N ARG A 139 26.71 30.20 24.70
CA ARG A 139 25.61 29.77 23.84
C ARG A 139 25.60 30.54 22.52
N GLU A 140 25.77 31.86 22.55
CA GLU A 140 25.82 32.68 21.34
C GLU A 140 27.01 32.31 20.44
N ARG A 141 28.19 32.06 21.04
CA ARG A 141 29.38 31.58 20.31
C ARG A 141 29.07 30.27 19.55
N ILE A 142 28.46 29.30 20.21
CA ILE A 142 28.14 27.99 19.62
C ILE A 142 27.03 28.14 18.56
N GLU A 143 25.97 28.91 18.86
CA GLU A 143 24.88 29.17 17.91
C GLU A 143 25.42 29.82 16.63
N ALA A 144 26.32 30.80 16.73
CA ALA A 144 26.94 31.44 15.58
C ALA A 144 27.74 30.43 14.72
N ALA A 145 28.54 29.56 15.36
CA ALA A 145 29.31 28.53 14.68
C ALA A 145 28.46 27.43 14.03
N LEU A 146 27.25 27.16 14.54
CA LEU A 146 26.29 26.25 13.92
C LEU A 146 25.53 26.92 12.77
N ARG A 147 25.16 28.19 12.93
CA ARG A 147 24.46 28.95 11.89
C ARG A 147 25.30 29.07 10.63
N THR A 148 26.62 29.22 10.71
CA THR A 148 27.51 29.28 9.51
C THR A 148 27.47 28.00 8.68
N ARG A 149 27.23 26.83 9.31
CA ARG A 149 27.13 25.51 8.67
C ARG A 149 25.70 25.13 8.24
N GLN A 150 24.70 25.89 8.67
CA GLN A 150 23.30 25.71 8.27
C GLN A 150 23.10 25.94 6.77
N SER A 151 22.21 25.16 6.15
CA SER A 151 21.86 25.34 4.73
C SER A 151 21.09 26.64 4.50
N ASP A 152 21.28 27.23 3.31
CA ASP A 152 20.61 28.48 2.94
C ASP A 152 19.07 28.34 2.88
N HIS A 153 18.57 27.16 2.51
CA HIS A 153 17.15 26.86 2.52
C HIS A 153 16.53 26.96 3.93
N ASP A 154 17.20 26.41 4.94
CA ASP A 154 16.64 26.42 6.30
C ASP A 154 16.67 27.83 6.89
N ARG A 155 17.70 28.62 6.58
CA ARG A 155 17.84 30.03 7.01
C ARG A 155 16.70 30.93 6.50
N GLN A 156 16.03 30.56 5.40
CA GLN A 156 14.92 31.31 4.83
C GLN A 156 13.57 31.03 5.51
N THR A 157 13.47 29.99 6.35
CA THR A 157 12.23 29.66 7.06
C THR A 157 12.16 30.37 8.41
N VAL A 158 10.95 30.78 8.83
CA VAL A 158 10.73 31.39 10.16
C VAL A 158 11.25 30.50 11.29
N MET A 159 11.01 29.19 11.17
CA MET A 159 11.49 28.19 12.13
C MET A 159 13.03 28.09 12.14
N GLY A 160 13.68 28.19 10.97
CA GLY A 160 15.13 28.15 10.85
C GLY A 160 15.83 29.46 11.20
N GLN A 161 15.12 30.58 11.24
CA GLN A 161 15.63 31.84 11.81
C GLN A 161 15.66 31.82 13.33
N VAL A 162 14.69 31.17 13.98
CA VAL A 162 14.55 31.15 15.45
C VAL A 162 15.23 29.93 16.09
N MET A 163 15.14 28.74 15.48
CA MET A 163 15.65 27.47 16.01
C MET A 163 16.67 26.78 15.08
N GLY A 164 17.18 27.49 14.08
CA GLY A 164 18.04 26.91 13.05
C GLY A 164 19.30 26.24 13.56
N ALA A 165 19.98 26.86 14.54
CA ALA A 165 21.19 26.32 15.15
C ALA A 165 20.90 24.99 15.87
N GLU A 166 19.83 24.92 16.66
CA GLU A 166 19.45 23.72 17.39
C GLU A 166 19.01 22.58 16.45
N GLN A 167 18.20 22.89 15.43
CA GLN A 167 17.81 21.90 14.42
C GLN A 167 18.99 21.40 13.60
N HIS A 168 19.97 22.25 13.33
CA HIS A 168 21.20 21.86 12.66
C HIS A 168 22.04 20.95 13.55
N ASP A 169 22.22 21.29 14.83
CA ASP A 169 22.95 20.46 15.80
C ASP A 169 22.31 19.06 15.94
N THR A 170 20.98 18.99 16.10
CA THR A 170 20.23 17.71 16.13
C THR A 170 20.49 16.85 14.88
N ARG A 171 20.58 17.48 13.70
CA ARG A 171 20.86 16.78 12.43
C ARG A 171 22.29 16.27 12.36
N GLU A 172 23.28 17.09 12.75
CA GLU A 172 24.68 16.67 12.81
C GLU A 172 24.87 15.51 13.79
N ILE A 173 24.28 15.60 14.99
CA ILE A 173 24.29 14.53 16.00
C ILE A 173 23.67 13.25 15.42
N ARG A 174 22.49 13.33 14.81
CA ARG A 174 21.81 12.17 14.21
C ARG A 174 22.64 11.55 13.07
N ALA A 175 23.28 12.37 12.25
CA ALA A 175 24.14 11.91 11.17
C ALA A 175 25.40 11.22 11.70
N ALA A 176 26.06 11.81 12.71
CA ALA A 176 27.25 11.24 13.34
C ALA A 176 26.96 9.87 13.97
N LEU A 177 25.83 9.74 14.68
CA LEU A 177 25.42 8.46 15.28
C LEU A 177 25.12 7.41 14.21
N LYS A 178 24.43 7.76 13.12
CA LYS A 178 23.95 6.79 12.12
C LYS A 178 24.97 6.43 11.04
N LYS A 179 26.02 7.24 10.84
CA LYS A 179 26.99 7.07 9.75
C LYS A 179 27.62 5.68 9.76
N GLY A 180 27.43 4.89 8.69
CA GLY A 180 28.01 3.55 8.57
C GLY A 180 27.36 2.46 9.44
N LEU A 181 26.24 2.76 10.12
CA LEU A 181 25.47 1.78 10.92
C LEU A 181 24.11 1.51 10.25
N PRO A 182 24.04 0.68 9.20
CA PRO A 182 22.82 0.49 8.40
C PRO A 182 21.69 -0.24 9.14
N HIS A 183 22.02 -1.02 10.17
CA HIS A 183 21.07 -1.79 10.99
C HIS A 183 20.64 -1.03 12.24
N LEU A 184 21.10 0.21 12.45
CA LEU A 184 20.68 1.03 13.57
C LEU A 184 19.37 1.76 13.25
N SER A 185 18.39 1.59 14.12
CA SER A 185 17.13 2.32 14.14
C SER A 185 17.17 3.33 15.28
N LEU A 186 17.08 4.63 14.96
CA LEU A 186 17.05 5.72 15.95
C LEU A 186 15.64 6.32 16.02
N MET A 187 14.93 6.02 17.11
CA MET A 187 13.58 6.49 17.38
C MET A 187 13.59 7.67 18.36
N ARG A 188 12.59 8.56 18.27
CA ARG A 188 12.43 9.68 19.21
C ARG A 188 11.52 9.31 20.39
N ASP A 189 10.70 8.29 20.24
CA ASP A 189 9.74 7.84 21.25
C ASP A 189 10.47 7.24 22.45
N ASP A 190 10.05 7.57 23.66
CA ASP A 190 10.65 7.03 24.88
C ASP A 190 10.08 5.63 25.18
N PRO A 191 10.92 4.59 25.33
CA PRO A 191 10.46 3.25 25.70
C PRO A 191 9.63 3.21 26.98
N MET A 192 9.84 4.16 27.90
CA MET A 192 9.01 4.34 29.09
C MET A 192 7.56 4.67 28.75
N ASP A 193 7.35 5.63 27.84
CA ASP A 193 6.03 6.05 27.38
C ASP A 193 5.37 4.94 26.52
N LEU A 194 6.20 4.20 25.79
CA LEU A 194 5.76 3.05 25.00
C LEU A 194 5.40 1.81 25.85
N GLY A 195 5.73 1.82 27.15
CA GLY A 195 5.56 0.66 28.04
C GLY A 195 6.40 -0.55 27.62
N THR A 196 7.58 -0.33 27.01
CA THR A 196 8.44 -1.40 26.51
C THR A 196 9.70 -1.57 27.37
N PRO A 197 10.18 -2.80 27.62
CA PRO A 197 11.43 -3.00 28.33
C PRO A 197 12.60 -2.32 27.61
N PHE A 198 13.52 -1.73 28.37
CA PHE A 198 14.68 -1.05 27.83
C PHE A 198 15.91 -1.16 28.74
N ARG A 199 17.09 -0.94 28.16
CA ARG A 199 18.37 -0.83 28.88
C ARG A 199 19.03 0.50 28.54
N TRP A 200 19.55 1.20 29.54
CA TRP A 200 20.32 2.42 29.30
C TRP A 200 21.64 2.10 28.60
N LEU A 201 21.92 2.80 27.51
CA LEU A 201 23.22 2.74 26.83
C LEU A 201 24.10 3.94 27.23
N VAL A 202 23.49 5.13 27.29
CA VAL A 202 24.15 6.38 27.68
C VAL A 202 23.15 7.22 28.45
N ASP A 203 23.54 7.68 29.64
CA ASP A 203 22.80 8.64 30.45
C ASP A 203 23.69 9.85 30.77
N HIS A 204 23.07 11.02 30.93
CA HIS A 204 23.75 12.29 31.13
C HIS A 204 22.96 13.14 32.11
N ASP A 205 23.63 13.62 33.16
CA ASP A 205 23.03 14.55 34.10
C ASP A 205 23.01 15.95 33.48
N ILE A 206 21.82 16.40 33.09
CA ILE A 206 21.65 17.69 32.40
C ILE A 206 21.93 18.88 33.32
N LYS A 207 21.73 18.74 34.64
CA LYS A 207 21.96 19.83 35.60
C LYS A 207 23.45 19.98 35.90
N ALA A 208 24.16 18.86 36.05
CA ALA A 208 25.59 18.85 36.31
C ALA A 208 26.45 18.90 35.02
N ASP A 209 25.82 18.81 33.84
CA ASP A 209 26.46 18.57 32.52
C ASP A 209 27.54 17.48 32.58
N ALA A 210 27.24 16.37 33.25
CA ALA A 210 28.19 15.30 33.52
C ALA A 210 27.62 13.92 33.15
N PRO A 211 28.45 12.98 32.66
CA PRO A 211 27.99 11.63 32.36
C PRO A 211 27.51 10.92 33.62
N ARG A 212 26.37 10.22 33.53
CA ARG A 212 25.87 9.38 34.63
C ARG A 212 26.18 7.92 34.34
N GLY A 213 26.57 7.17 35.37
CA GLY A 213 26.75 5.73 35.28
C GLY A 213 25.44 5.06 34.89
N VAL A 214 25.49 4.18 33.88
CA VAL A 214 24.33 3.38 33.46
C VAL A 214 24.45 1.97 34.04
N ALA A 215 23.37 1.48 34.63
CA ALA A 215 23.29 0.08 35.07
C ALA A 215 22.98 -0.83 33.87
N GLU A 216 23.55 -2.05 33.86
CA GLU A 216 23.27 -3.05 32.82
C GLU A 216 21.89 -3.70 32.94
N THR A 217 21.16 -3.42 34.01
CA THR A 217 19.84 -3.98 34.30
C THR A 217 18.80 -3.53 33.27
N ILE A 218 17.97 -4.48 32.82
CA ILE A 218 16.81 -4.19 31.97
C ILE A 218 15.71 -3.57 32.83
N PHE A 219 15.30 -2.36 32.49
CA PHE A 219 14.16 -1.69 33.09
C PHE A 219 12.86 -2.17 32.41
N ARG A 220 11.83 -2.43 33.22
CA ARG A 220 10.49 -2.81 32.74
C ARG A 220 9.48 -1.76 33.21
N PRO A 221 8.91 -0.94 32.33
CA PRO A 221 7.86 0.00 32.70
C PRO A 221 6.66 -0.73 33.32
N ASN A 222 6.01 -0.10 34.31
CA ASN A 222 4.74 -0.58 34.88
C ASN A 222 3.52 -0.21 34.02
N THR A 223 3.73 0.55 32.95
CA THR A 223 2.70 0.92 31.97
C THR A 223 2.48 -0.25 31.00
N PRO A 224 1.23 -0.63 30.69
CA PRO A 224 0.95 -1.62 29.65
C PRO A 224 1.61 -1.19 28.35
N SER A 225 2.22 -2.12 27.62
CA SER A 225 2.84 -1.77 26.35
C SER A 225 1.79 -1.22 25.38
N LEU A 226 2.09 -0.12 24.68
CA LEU A 226 1.26 0.36 23.56
C LEU A 226 1.06 -0.72 22.48
N PHE A 227 1.96 -1.72 22.42
CA PHE A 227 1.85 -2.85 21.49
C PHE A 227 0.99 -4.00 22.00
N GLU A 228 0.59 -3.98 23.27
CA GLU A 228 -0.31 -4.97 23.91
C GLU A 228 -1.73 -4.41 24.11
N GLN A 229 -1.93 -3.09 24.00
CA GLN A 229 -3.23 -2.44 24.02
C GLN A 229 -3.99 -2.70 22.71
N THR A 230 -4.56 -3.89 22.55
CA THR A 230 -5.49 -4.18 21.45
C THR A 230 -6.73 -4.87 22.02
N THR A 231 -7.50 -4.12 22.79
CA THR A 231 -8.81 -4.56 23.30
C THR A 231 -9.89 -3.53 22.95
N LEU A 232 -9.85 -2.98 21.73
CA LEU A 232 -11.06 -2.41 21.16
C LEU A 232 -11.97 -3.57 20.77
N GLU A 233 -13.17 -3.62 21.35
CA GLU A 233 -14.17 -4.62 20.99
C GLU A 233 -14.50 -4.49 19.51
N LEU A 234 -14.27 -5.57 18.76
CA LEU A 234 -14.60 -5.60 17.34
C LEU A 234 -16.13 -5.60 17.18
N PRO A 235 -16.66 -4.85 16.20
CA PRO A 235 -18.09 -4.88 15.94
C PRO A 235 -18.52 -6.30 15.59
N GLN A 236 -19.65 -6.77 16.12
CA GLN A 236 -20.17 -8.11 15.82
C GLN A 236 -20.47 -8.29 14.32
N VAL A 237 -20.87 -7.19 13.66
CA VAL A 237 -21.16 -7.14 12.23
C VAL A 237 -20.39 -6.00 11.60
N SER A 238 -19.64 -6.26 10.52
CA SER A 238 -18.88 -5.25 9.75
C SER A 238 -19.27 -5.23 8.27
N LEU A 239 -20.22 -6.07 7.87
CA LEU A 239 -20.87 -6.05 6.56
C LEU A 239 -22.36 -5.85 6.70
N MET A 240 -22.91 -4.88 5.99
CA MET A 240 -24.35 -4.65 5.88
C MET A 240 -24.68 -4.24 4.45
N LYS A 241 -25.59 -4.98 3.81
CA LYS A 241 -26.06 -4.64 2.46
C LYS A 241 -26.74 -3.27 2.49
N ALA A 242 -26.22 -2.34 1.69
CA ALA A 242 -26.72 -0.99 1.55
C ALA A 242 -28.17 -0.98 1.04
N ARG A 243 -28.89 0.10 1.32
CA ARG A 243 -30.14 0.44 0.67
C ARG A 243 -29.81 1.07 -0.68
N TYR A 244 -30.26 0.45 -1.77
CA TYR A 244 -30.07 0.98 -3.13
C TYR A 244 -31.25 0.56 -4.03
N ARG A 245 -31.28 1.10 -5.25
CA ARG A 245 -32.26 0.73 -6.27
C ARG A 245 -31.76 -0.53 -6.99
N GLU A 246 -32.16 -1.70 -6.49
CA GLU A 246 -31.78 -2.97 -7.08
C GLU A 246 -32.36 -3.13 -8.49
N ILE A 247 -31.53 -3.64 -9.41
CA ILE A 247 -31.92 -3.96 -10.78
C ILE A 247 -31.62 -5.42 -11.03
N SER A 248 -32.49 -6.08 -11.80
CA SER A 248 -32.21 -7.44 -12.28
C SER A 248 -30.97 -7.42 -13.18
N PRO A 249 -30.17 -8.51 -13.21
CA PRO A 249 -28.97 -8.58 -14.04
C PRO A 249 -29.18 -8.22 -15.51
N THR A 250 -30.37 -8.48 -16.06
CA THR A 250 -30.73 -8.25 -17.47
C THR A 250 -31.41 -6.91 -17.72
N THR A 251 -31.77 -6.16 -16.67
CA THR A 251 -32.43 -4.86 -16.81
C THR A 251 -31.48 -3.85 -17.44
N LYS A 252 -31.84 -3.32 -18.60
CA LYS A 252 -31.07 -2.25 -19.28
C LYS A 252 -31.43 -0.88 -18.72
N VAL A 253 -30.43 -0.16 -18.23
CA VAL A 253 -30.56 1.19 -17.65
C VAL A 253 -29.82 2.19 -18.53
N SER A 254 -30.30 3.44 -18.59
CA SER A 254 -29.59 4.52 -19.28
C SER A 254 -28.17 4.70 -18.71
N VAL A 255 -27.19 4.92 -19.58
CA VAL A 255 -25.79 5.21 -19.20
C VAL A 255 -25.42 6.69 -19.32
N GLU A 256 -26.40 7.54 -19.63
CA GLU A 256 -26.18 8.99 -19.69
C GLU A 256 -25.66 9.51 -18.34
N GLY A 257 -24.49 10.15 -18.36
CA GLY A 257 -23.80 10.63 -17.17
C GLY A 257 -23.17 9.54 -16.29
N LEU A 258 -23.16 8.27 -16.72
CA LEU A 258 -22.54 7.17 -15.97
C LEU A 258 -21.18 6.79 -16.56
N HIS A 259 -20.24 6.54 -15.66
CA HIS A 259 -18.94 5.95 -16.00
C HIS A 259 -18.66 4.84 -15.00
N ILE A 260 -18.39 3.63 -15.52
CA ILE A 260 -17.93 2.50 -14.72
C ILE A 260 -16.71 1.92 -15.41
N GLY A 261 -15.58 2.02 -14.74
CA GLY A 261 -14.32 1.41 -15.14
C GLY A 261 -14.08 0.05 -14.51
N MET A 262 -13.02 -0.62 -14.95
CA MET A 262 -12.53 -1.85 -14.32
C MET A 262 -12.15 -1.60 -12.86
N GLU A 263 -11.53 -0.45 -12.58
CA GLU A 263 -11.05 -0.04 -11.27
C GLU A 263 -12.17 0.28 -10.28
N ASP A 264 -13.41 0.44 -10.75
CA ASP A 264 -14.58 0.75 -9.92
C ASP A 264 -15.20 -0.48 -9.28
N ALA A 265 -14.92 -1.70 -9.77
CA ALA A 265 -15.55 -2.91 -9.22
C ALA A 265 -15.33 -3.06 -7.69
N PRO A 266 -14.11 -2.91 -7.15
CA PRO A 266 -13.87 -2.94 -5.71
C PRO A 266 -14.60 -1.81 -4.95
N ARG A 267 -14.62 -0.59 -5.51
CA ARG A 267 -15.27 0.59 -4.91
C ARG A 267 -16.79 0.40 -4.82
N LEU A 268 -17.40 -0.17 -5.85
CA LEU A 268 -18.82 -0.44 -5.91
C LEU A 268 -19.24 -1.56 -4.96
N GLU A 269 -18.39 -2.58 -4.76
CA GLU A 269 -18.59 -3.58 -3.69
C GLU A 269 -18.53 -2.94 -2.31
N GLU A 270 -17.53 -2.11 -2.04
CA GLU A 270 -17.42 -1.40 -0.77
C GLU A 270 -18.66 -0.54 -0.49
N ALA A 271 -19.09 0.27 -1.47
CA ALA A 271 -20.28 1.10 -1.33
C ALA A 271 -21.56 0.29 -1.05
N LEU A 272 -21.63 -0.95 -1.56
CA LEU A 272 -22.75 -1.86 -1.35
C LEU A 272 -22.71 -2.55 0.01
N TRP A 273 -21.54 -2.82 0.58
CA TRP A 273 -21.42 -3.71 1.75
C TRP A 273 -20.91 -3.05 3.02
N SER A 274 -20.26 -1.89 2.93
CA SER A 274 -19.77 -1.19 4.11
C SER A 274 -20.92 -0.50 4.85
N PRO A 275 -21.12 -0.78 6.15
CA PRO A 275 -22.08 -0.05 6.96
C PRO A 275 -21.65 1.40 7.16
N ARG A 276 -22.61 2.27 7.49
CA ARG A 276 -22.34 3.64 7.94
C ARG A 276 -22.29 3.67 9.46
N VAL A 277 -21.31 4.39 10.00
CA VAL A 277 -21.20 4.68 11.44
C VAL A 277 -22.05 5.90 11.76
N THR A 278 -23.06 5.75 12.60
CA THR A 278 -23.89 6.88 13.07
C THR A 278 -23.10 7.78 14.03
N TYR A 279 -23.66 8.94 14.40
CA TYR A 279 -23.05 9.80 15.42
C TYR A 279 -23.03 9.18 16.81
N GLU A 280 -23.99 8.28 17.10
CA GLU A 280 -24.08 7.51 18.35
C GLU A 280 -23.08 6.32 18.34
N GLY A 281 -22.53 5.99 17.18
CA GLY A 281 -21.52 4.95 16.98
C GLY A 281 -22.08 3.61 16.53
N ASP A 282 -23.40 3.52 16.36
CA ASP A 282 -24.06 2.34 15.79
C ASP A 282 -23.73 2.15 14.31
N LEU A 283 -23.68 0.89 13.89
CA LEU A 283 -23.54 0.50 12.50
C LEU A 283 -24.92 0.32 11.88
N VAL A 284 -25.19 1.07 10.81
CA VAL A 284 -26.44 0.98 10.05
C VAL A 284 -26.17 0.73 8.57
N PRO A 285 -27.11 0.12 7.82
CA PRO A 285 -26.97 -0.02 6.37
C PRO A 285 -26.73 1.32 5.70
N ASN A 286 -25.73 1.38 4.81
CA ASN A 286 -25.46 2.57 4.00
C ASN A 286 -26.66 2.91 3.10
N ASP A 287 -26.86 4.19 2.78
CA ASP A 287 -27.81 4.64 1.78
C ASP A 287 -27.06 5.04 0.51
N ALA A 288 -27.03 4.13 -0.46
CA ALA A 288 -26.27 4.29 -1.70
C ALA A 288 -27.17 4.68 -2.87
N ARG A 289 -28.37 5.23 -2.60
CA ARG A 289 -29.31 5.66 -3.66
C ARG A 289 -28.81 6.85 -4.45
N ASP A 290 -27.91 7.65 -3.87
CA ASP A 290 -27.32 8.84 -4.49
C ASP A 290 -26.21 8.52 -5.49
N ASP A 291 -25.52 7.37 -5.35
CA ASP A 291 -24.56 6.90 -6.35
C ASP A 291 -25.30 6.02 -7.38
N PRO A 292 -25.57 6.54 -8.60
CA PRO A 292 -26.27 5.77 -9.60
C PRO A 292 -25.48 4.55 -10.08
N CYS A 293 -24.15 4.48 -9.89
CA CYS A 293 -23.34 3.34 -10.28
C CYS A 293 -23.48 2.15 -9.32
N VAL A 294 -23.84 2.37 -8.05
CA VAL A 294 -24.00 1.28 -7.05
C VAL A 294 -25.09 0.30 -7.43
N ARG A 295 -26.09 0.72 -8.22
CA ARG A 295 -27.08 -0.20 -8.79
C ARG A 295 -26.45 -1.32 -9.62
N PHE A 296 -25.22 -1.14 -10.12
CA PHE A 296 -24.47 -2.13 -10.88
C PHE A 296 -23.55 -3.02 -10.02
N ALA A 297 -23.33 -2.72 -8.74
CA ALA A 297 -22.48 -3.49 -7.84
C ALA A 297 -22.78 -5.01 -7.90
N GLY A 298 -21.73 -5.82 -7.75
CA GLY A 298 -21.78 -7.27 -7.95
C GLY A 298 -21.71 -7.73 -9.41
N PHE A 299 -21.62 -6.83 -10.41
CA PHE A 299 -21.59 -7.23 -11.82
C PHE A 299 -20.45 -8.22 -12.12
N GLN A 300 -19.28 -7.99 -11.54
CA GLN A 300 -18.08 -8.82 -11.74
C GLN A 300 -18.29 -10.27 -11.26
N HIS A 301 -19.24 -10.53 -10.36
CA HIS A 301 -19.52 -11.87 -9.86
C HIS A 301 -20.48 -12.67 -10.76
N LEU A 302 -21.16 -12.02 -11.71
CA LEU A 302 -22.06 -12.70 -12.66
C LEU A 302 -21.30 -13.55 -13.69
N CYS A 303 -20.06 -13.17 -14.01
CA CYS A 303 -19.16 -13.93 -14.87
C CYS A 303 -17.88 -14.26 -14.08
N PRO A 304 -17.82 -15.40 -13.37
CA PRO A 304 -16.74 -15.70 -12.43
C PRO A 304 -15.45 -16.22 -13.10
N ILE A 305 -15.41 -16.30 -14.43
CA ILE A 305 -14.29 -16.88 -15.20
C ILE A 305 -12.94 -16.22 -14.86
N TRP A 306 -12.94 -14.93 -14.52
CA TRP A 306 -11.72 -14.22 -14.15
C TRP A 306 -11.13 -14.66 -12.80
N LYS A 307 -11.91 -15.33 -11.94
CA LYS A 307 -11.47 -15.91 -10.66
C LYS A 307 -10.79 -17.27 -10.83
N GLU A 308 -10.94 -17.91 -11.99
CA GLU A 308 -10.39 -19.24 -12.25
C GLU A 308 -8.86 -19.18 -12.43
N GLN A 309 -8.17 -20.21 -11.93
CA GLN A 309 -6.72 -20.38 -12.08
C GLN A 309 -6.32 -20.89 -13.47
N VAL A 310 -6.78 -20.20 -14.52
CA VAL A 310 -6.51 -20.53 -15.93
C VAL A 310 -5.64 -19.46 -16.59
N GLY A 311 -4.90 -19.85 -17.64
CA GLY A 311 -4.12 -18.91 -18.46
C GLY A 311 -5.00 -17.88 -19.16
N GLY A 312 -4.45 -16.71 -19.47
CA GLY A 312 -5.19 -15.58 -20.02
C GLY A 312 -5.90 -15.87 -21.36
N VAL A 313 -5.31 -16.72 -22.21
CA VAL A 313 -5.90 -17.12 -23.50
C VAL A 313 -7.17 -17.95 -23.30
N LEU A 314 -7.09 -18.96 -22.41
CA LEU A 314 -8.25 -19.79 -22.06
C LEU A 314 -9.33 -18.97 -21.35
N MET A 315 -8.91 -18.06 -20.45
CA MET A 315 -9.82 -17.12 -19.80
C MET A 315 -10.59 -16.27 -20.81
N LEU A 316 -9.89 -15.76 -21.84
CA LEU A 316 -10.50 -14.93 -22.88
C LEU A 316 -11.51 -15.73 -23.71
N LYS A 317 -11.15 -16.94 -24.13
CA LYS A 317 -12.05 -17.84 -24.87
C LYS A 317 -13.33 -18.11 -24.08
N ARG A 318 -13.19 -18.56 -22.82
CA ARG A 318 -14.34 -18.84 -21.95
C ARG A 318 -15.19 -17.58 -21.71
N ALA A 319 -14.57 -16.41 -21.51
CA ALA A 319 -15.29 -15.16 -21.31
C ALA A 319 -16.11 -14.75 -22.55
N LEU A 320 -15.57 -14.96 -23.75
CA LEU A 320 -16.29 -14.70 -25.01
C LEU A 320 -17.43 -15.70 -25.23
N GLU A 321 -17.20 -17.00 -24.98
CA GLU A 321 -18.25 -18.03 -25.02
C GLU A 321 -19.40 -17.70 -24.05
N TRP A 322 -19.06 -17.28 -22.84
CA TRP A 322 -20.06 -16.83 -21.86
C TRP A 322 -20.83 -15.59 -22.34
N CYS A 323 -20.15 -14.62 -22.97
CA CYS A 323 -20.80 -13.44 -23.54
C CYS A 323 -21.79 -13.82 -24.65
N ASP A 324 -21.43 -14.78 -25.50
CA ASP A 324 -22.30 -15.25 -26.59
C ASP A 324 -23.55 -15.95 -26.05
N GLN A 325 -23.37 -16.91 -25.12
CA GLN A 325 -24.46 -17.64 -24.47
C GLN A 325 -25.46 -16.70 -23.78
N ASN A 326 -24.95 -15.64 -23.13
CA ASN A 326 -25.77 -14.67 -22.41
C ASN A 326 -26.26 -13.50 -23.28
N LYS A 327 -25.99 -13.54 -24.59
CA LYS A 327 -26.38 -12.50 -25.57
C LYS A 327 -25.91 -11.10 -25.17
N VAL A 328 -24.73 -11.04 -24.54
CA VAL A 328 -24.07 -9.81 -24.14
C VAL A 328 -23.58 -9.07 -25.37
N TRP A 329 -23.61 -7.74 -25.32
CA TRP A 329 -23.24 -6.85 -26.43
C TRP A 329 -21.86 -7.12 -27.04
N LEU A 330 -20.94 -7.72 -26.27
CA LEU A 330 -19.61 -8.13 -26.71
C LEU A 330 -19.56 -9.06 -27.90
N ARG A 331 -20.64 -9.82 -28.15
CA ARG A 331 -20.78 -10.68 -29.32
C ARG A 331 -20.85 -9.89 -30.64
N ASP A 332 -21.37 -8.67 -30.62
CA ASP A 332 -21.69 -7.90 -31.82
C ASP A 332 -20.47 -7.13 -32.37
N LEU A 333 -19.28 -7.41 -31.83
CA LEU A 333 -18.12 -6.54 -31.93
C LEU A 333 -17.03 -7.20 -32.73
N VAL A 334 -16.45 -6.45 -33.67
CA VAL A 334 -15.28 -6.92 -34.41
C VAL A 334 -14.15 -7.06 -33.40
N PRO A 335 -13.68 -8.27 -33.14
CA PRO A 335 -12.88 -8.54 -31.98
C PRO A 335 -11.41 -8.29 -32.30
N MET A 336 -11.06 -7.02 -32.34
CA MET A 336 -9.74 -6.53 -32.69
C MET A 336 -9.02 -6.08 -31.42
N VAL A 337 -7.95 -6.78 -31.02
CA VAL A 337 -7.12 -6.39 -29.87
C VAL A 337 -5.93 -5.58 -30.35
N SER A 338 -5.96 -4.24 -30.23
CA SER A 338 -4.79 -3.41 -30.52
C SER A 338 -4.01 -3.13 -29.25
N ILE A 339 -2.73 -3.53 -29.18
CA ILE A 339 -1.81 -3.19 -28.09
C ILE A 339 -0.86 -2.11 -28.59
N SER A 340 -0.98 -0.86 -28.11
CA SER A 340 -0.02 0.21 -28.41
C SER A 340 0.86 0.48 -27.18
N ARG A 341 2.18 0.29 -27.31
CA ARG A 341 3.13 0.58 -26.22
C ARG A 341 3.52 2.05 -26.18
N GLY A 342 3.08 2.74 -25.13
CA GLY A 342 3.69 3.99 -24.67
C GLY A 342 4.84 3.72 -23.68
N ASN A 343 5.61 4.75 -23.33
CA ASN A 343 6.75 4.63 -22.40
C ASN A 343 6.37 4.13 -20.99
N ARG A 344 5.09 4.15 -20.58
CA ARG A 344 4.64 3.82 -19.21
C ARG A 344 3.42 2.88 -19.11
N TRP A 345 2.60 2.79 -20.15
CA TRP A 345 1.36 2.02 -20.17
C TRP A 345 1.01 1.61 -21.59
N ASN A 346 0.24 0.53 -21.74
CA ASN A 346 -0.23 0.04 -23.03
C ASN A 346 -1.73 0.18 -23.10
N VAL A 347 -2.23 0.60 -24.25
CA VAL A 347 -3.67 0.64 -24.51
C VAL A 347 -4.06 -0.67 -25.14
N VAL A 348 -5.00 -1.37 -24.53
CA VAL A 348 -5.71 -2.48 -25.15
C VAL A 348 -7.07 -1.98 -25.58
N ARG A 349 -7.36 -2.12 -26.87
CA ARG A 349 -8.67 -1.81 -27.45
C ARG A 349 -9.31 -3.11 -27.86
N LEU A 350 -10.60 -3.24 -27.63
CA LEU A 350 -11.44 -4.17 -28.38
C LEU A 350 -12.19 -3.34 -29.43
N GLY A 351 -12.58 -3.89 -30.57
CA GLY A 351 -13.46 -3.19 -31.53
C GLY A 351 -12.77 -2.38 -32.63
N VAL A 352 -13.54 -1.90 -33.61
CA VAL A 352 -13.07 -0.94 -34.62
C VAL A 352 -13.05 0.47 -34.01
N VAL A 353 -12.16 1.34 -34.51
CA VAL A 353 -12.09 2.78 -34.15
C VAL A 353 -13.49 3.38 -33.99
N GLY A 354 -13.77 3.93 -32.80
CA GLY A 354 -15.09 4.51 -32.46
C GLY A 354 -16.05 3.56 -31.74
N GLN A 355 -15.66 2.32 -31.48
CA GLN A 355 -16.41 1.39 -30.65
C GLN A 355 -15.50 0.76 -29.58
N LEU A 356 -16.11 0.34 -28.47
CA LEU A 356 -15.61 -0.61 -27.47
C LEU A 356 -14.57 -0.19 -26.41
N ILE A 357 -14.52 -1.02 -25.38
CA ILE A 357 -13.72 -0.96 -24.15
C ILE A 357 -12.28 -0.50 -24.41
N TYR A 358 -11.91 0.58 -23.73
CA TYR A 358 -10.54 1.07 -23.62
C TYR A 358 -10.02 0.71 -22.24
N PHE A 359 -8.86 0.05 -22.17
CA PHE A 359 -8.19 -0.13 -20.90
C PHE A 359 -6.67 -0.02 -21.02
N GLU A 360 -6.12 0.72 -20.07
CA GLU A 360 -4.71 0.93 -19.84
C GLU A 360 -4.18 -0.22 -18.99
N VAL A 361 -3.22 -0.95 -19.52
CA VAL A 361 -2.53 -2.02 -18.81
C VAL A 361 -1.05 -1.70 -18.68
N GLY A 362 -0.59 -1.68 -17.45
CA GLY A 362 0.80 -1.49 -17.05
C GLY A 362 1.15 -2.36 -15.85
N PRO A 363 2.42 -2.32 -15.40
CA PRO A 363 2.87 -3.13 -14.26
C PRO A 363 2.08 -2.88 -12.96
N THR A 364 1.52 -1.69 -12.82
CA THR A 364 0.77 -1.23 -11.63
C THR A 364 -0.56 -0.57 -12.01
N VAL A 365 -0.99 -0.67 -13.27
CA VAL A 365 -2.16 0.04 -13.79
C VAL A 365 -3.05 -0.94 -14.54
N GLN A 366 -4.30 -1.06 -14.10
CA GLN A 366 -5.39 -1.70 -14.82
C GLN A 366 -6.59 -0.77 -14.67
N LYS A 367 -6.84 0.06 -15.69
CA LYS A 367 -7.88 1.09 -15.66
C LYS A 367 -8.56 1.19 -17.00
N GLY A 368 -9.85 1.46 -17.03
CA GLY A 368 -10.53 1.62 -18.31
C GLY A 368 -12.03 1.43 -18.27
N SER A 369 -12.72 2.14 -19.17
CA SER A 369 -14.18 2.12 -19.28
C SER A 369 -14.70 0.75 -19.69
N LEU A 370 -15.58 0.17 -18.87
CA LEU A 370 -16.38 -1.00 -19.24
C LEU A 370 -17.64 -0.63 -20.03
N MET A 371 -17.97 0.66 -20.06
CA MET A 371 -19.17 1.16 -20.72
C MET A 371 -18.98 1.22 -22.25
N PRO A 372 -19.92 0.68 -23.06
CA PRO A 372 -19.93 0.81 -24.51
C PRO A 372 -20.18 2.26 -24.96
N ILE A 373 -19.29 2.80 -25.81
CA ILE A 373 -19.42 4.15 -26.39
C ILE A 373 -20.64 4.27 -27.32
N ASN A 374 -21.05 3.17 -27.97
CA ASN A 374 -22.11 3.15 -28.97
C ASN A 374 -23.48 2.73 -28.41
N ARG A 375 -23.65 2.65 -27.08
CA ARG A 375 -24.94 2.29 -26.48
C ARG A 375 -25.35 3.29 -25.41
N THR A 376 -26.62 3.63 -25.43
CA THR A 376 -27.26 4.51 -24.43
C THR A 376 -27.82 3.73 -23.26
N ARG A 377 -27.87 2.39 -23.32
CA ARG A 377 -28.37 1.54 -22.23
C ARG A 377 -27.54 0.29 -22.02
N VAL A 378 -27.28 -0.05 -20.76
CA VAL A 378 -26.44 -1.17 -20.31
C VAL A 378 -27.08 -1.88 -19.13
N SER A 379 -26.87 -3.19 -19.02
CA SER A 379 -27.31 -4.04 -17.92
C SER A 379 -26.14 -4.55 -17.07
N LYS A 380 -26.37 -5.15 -15.89
CA LYS A 380 -25.26 -5.72 -15.10
C LYS A 380 -24.57 -6.85 -15.85
N ILE A 381 -25.32 -7.69 -16.57
CA ILE A 381 -24.76 -8.81 -17.33
C ILE A 381 -23.87 -8.31 -18.48
N ASP A 382 -24.19 -7.13 -19.06
CA ASP A 382 -23.35 -6.46 -20.06
C ASP A 382 -22.00 -6.02 -19.48
N LEU A 383 -22.00 -5.47 -18.26
CA LEU A 383 -20.77 -5.08 -17.55
C LEU A 383 -19.95 -6.29 -17.09
N ALA A 384 -20.61 -7.37 -16.67
CA ALA A 384 -19.97 -8.61 -16.27
C ALA A 384 -19.13 -9.21 -17.40
N GLY A 385 -19.70 -9.27 -18.62
CA GLY A 385 -18.97 -9.72 -19.80
C GLY A 385 -17.79 -8.81 -20.13
N ALA A 386 -17.99 -7.48 -20.10
CA ALA A 386 -16.94 -6.50 -20.36
C ALA A 386 -15.77 -6.65 -19.37
N TYR A 387 -16.09 -6.82 -18.09
CA TYR A 387 -15.11 -7.03 -17.03
C TYR A 387 -14.31 -8.31 -17.24
N ALA A 388 -14.97 -9.44 -17.47
CA ALA A 388 -14.29 -10.73 -17.66
C ALA A 388 -13.34 -10.71 -18.86
N VAL A 389 -13.77 -10.14 -19.98
CA VAL A 389 -12.92 -9.99 -21.18
C VAL A 389 -11.73 -9.07 -20.90
N ALA A 390 -11.94 -7.93 -20.24
CA ALA A 390 -10.87 -7.00 -19.93
C ALA A 390 -9.85 -7.60 -18.92
N ARG A 391 -10.32 -8.38 -17.94
CA ARG A 391 -9.46 -9.14 -17.01
C ARG A 391 -8.63 -10.21 -17.73
N ALA A 392 -9.23 -10.94 -18.67
CA ALA A 392 -8.54 -11.94 -19.47
C ALA A 392 -7.41 -11.31 -20.32
N LEU A 393 -7.69 -10.17 -20.96
CA LEU A 393 -6.71 -9.44 -21.76
C LEU A 393 -5.58 -8.85 -20.91
N SER A 394 -5.91 -8.33 -19.72
CA SER A 394 -4.91 -7.89 -18.75
C SER A 394 -4.01 -9.03 -18.29
N LYS A 395 -4.59 -10.22 -18.07
CA LYS A 395 -3.85 -11.44 -17.72
C LYS A 395 -2.93 -11.90 -18.85
N MET A 396 -3.43 -11.94 -20.09
CA MET A 396 -2.61 -12.24 -21.27
C MET A 396 -1.43 -11.29 -21.41
N TYR A 397 -1.63 -9.99 -21.18
CA TYR A 397 -0.55 -8.99 -21.21
C TYR A 397 0.56 -9.30 -20.18
N LEU A 398 0.17 -9.66 -18.95
CA LEU A 398 1.11 -10.01 -17.88
C LEU A 398 1.87 -11.31 -18.19
N GLU A 399 1.17 -12.34 -18.68
CA GLU A 399 1.75 -13.63 -19.04
C GLU A 399 2.69 -13.54 -20.23
N ALA A 400 2.31 -12.79 -21.27
CA ALA A 400 3.09 -12.62 -22.50
C ALA A 400 4.45 -11.94 -22.29
N ARG A 401 4.76 -11.46 -21.08
CA ARG A 401 5.96 -10.64 -20.78
C ARG A 401 6.11 -9.45 -21.73
N CYS A 402 5.00 -8.94 -22.27
CA CYS A 402 4.98 -7.79 -23.19
C CYS A 402 5.69 -6.55 -22.63
N ALA A 403 5.76 -6.42 -21.29
CA ALA A 403 6.53 -5.39 -20.61
C ALA A 403 8.03 -5.34 -20.99
N LYS A 404 8.59 -6.46 -21.49
CA LYS A 404 9.99 -6.57 -21.92
C LYS A 404 10.18 -6.39 -23.44
N LEU A 405 9.11 -6.29 -24.23
CA LEU A 405 9.19 -6.13 -25.69
C LEU A 405 9.38 -4.67 -26.08
N PRO A 406 10.15 -4.33 -27.14
CA PRO A 406 10.23 -2.98 -27.69
C PRO A 406 8.84 -2.44 -28.08
N ALA A 407 8.72 -1.12 -28.31
CA ALA A 407 7.45 -0.51 -28.71
C ALA A 407 6.88 -1.20 -29.95
N CYS A 408 5.64 -1.68 -29.86
CA CYS A 408 4.96 -2.39 -30.92
C CYS A 408 3.47 -2.04 -30.95
N SER A 409 2.86 -2.15 -32.12
CA SER A 409 1.41 -2.14 -32.32
C SER A 409 0.99 -3.47 -32.93
N ALA A 410 0.24 -4.28 -32.19
CA ALA A 410 -0.18 -5.60 -32.63
C ALA A 410 -1.69 -5.73 -32.57
N THR A 411 -2.27 -6.38 -33.59
CA THR A 411 -3.72 -6.56 -33.74
C THR A 411 -4.06 -8.06 -33.71
N ILE A 412 -4.91 -8.49 -32.77
CA ILE A 412 -5.41 -9.88 -32.71
C ILE A 412 -6.86 -9.92 -33.14
N PHE A 413 -7.22 -10.91 -33.97
CA PHE A 413 -8.61 -11.22 -34.31
C PHE A 413 -9.13 -12.37 -33.42
N LEU A 414 -10.08 -12.13 -32.52
CA LEU A 414 -10.48 -13.16 -31.52
C LEU A 414 -11.02 -14.49 -32.09
N PRO A 415 -11.71 -14.56 -33.25
CA PRO A 415 -12.14 -15.82 -33.86
C PRO A 415 -10.99 -16.71 -34.34
N SER A 416 -9.77 -16.17 -34.43
CA SER A 416 -8.56 -16.92 -34.73
C SER A 416 -7.75 -17.37 -33.50
N VAL A 417 -8.28 -17.12 -32.29
CA VAL A 417 -7.66 -17.57 -31.04
C VAL A 417 -8.03 -19.04 -30.81
N ASP A 418 -7.16 -19.93 -31.26
CA ASP A 418 -7.25 -21.37 -31.00
C ASP A 418 -6.40 -21.75 -29.77
N LEU A 419 -6.86 -22.71 -28.97
CA LEU A 419 -6.12 -23.21 -27.79
C LEU A 419 -4.86 -23.97 -28.23
N GLU A 420 -4.90 -24.63 -29.38
CA GLU A 420 -3.78 -25.44 -29.89
C GLU A 420 -2.74 -24.60 -30.64
N ARG A 421 -3.17 -23.44 -31.17
CA ARG A 421 -2.37 -22.49 -31.94
C ARG A 421 -2.53 -21.10 -31.32
N LEU A 422 -1.62 -20.75 -30.38
CA LEU A 422 -1.48 -19.36 -29.92
C LEU A 422 -1.48 -18.45 -31.16
N PRO A 423 -2.21 -17.32 -31.16
CA PRO A 423 -2.25 -16.45 -32.33
C PRO A 423 -0.81 -15.99 -32.63
N ASP A 424 -0.26 -16.49 -33.73
CA ASP A 424 0.87 -15.85 -34.40
C ASP A 424 0.33 -14.48 -34.78
N PHE A 425 0.70 -13.42 -34.05
CA PHE A 425 0.23 -12.04 -34.28
C PHE A 425 0.33 -11.70 -35.77
N PRO A 426 -0.75 -11.83 -36.55
CA PRO A 426 -0.65 -11.80 -37.99
C PRO A 426 -0.96 -10.36 -38.36
N SER A 427 0.04 -9.66 -38.90
CA SER A 427 0.05 -8.22 -39.23
C SER A 427 0.39 -7.28 -38.06
N LEU A 428 1.66 -7.33 -37.63
CA LEU A 428 2.33 -6.13 -37.13
C LEU A 428 2.45 -5.14 -38.31
N ALA A 429 1.68 -4.05 -38.30
CA ALA A 429 1.95 -2.90 -39.15
C ALA A 429 3.35 -2.37 -38.77
N ARG A 430 4.33 -2.61 -39.65
CA ARG A 430 5.76 -2.38 -39.43
C ARG A 430 6.05 -1.01 -38.81
N THR A 431 6.49 -1.01 -37.57
CA THR A 431 7.53 -0.10 -37.05
C THR A 431 8.33 -0.86 -35.99
N GLY A 432 9.41 -1.51 -36.43
CA GLY A 432 10.37 -2.21 -35.56
C GLY A 432 10.30 -3.73 -35.63
N ASN A 433 11.44 -4.35 -35.95
CA ASN A 433 11.59 -5.81 -35.96
C ASN A 433 11.46 -6.36 -34.52
N LEU A 434 10.43 -7.17 -34.27
CA LEU A 434 10.36 -7.99 -33.06
C LEU A 434 11.29 -9.19 -33.24
N LYS A 435 12.09 -9.48 -32.20
CA LYS A 435 12.86 -10.73 -32.13
C LYS A 435 11.88 -11.90 -31.95
N GLU A 436 12.14 -13.02 -32.64
CA GLU A 436 11.53 -14.31 -32.34
C GLU A 436 11.54 -14.58 -30.82
N GLY A 437 10.43 -15.08 -30.27
CA GLY A 437 10.30 -15.44 -28.86
C GLY A 437 9.66 -14.40 -27.94
N GLY A 438 9.17 -13.27 -28.46
CA GLY A 438 8.56 -12.22 -27.64
C GLY A 438 7.32 -12.64 -26.83
N PHE A 439 6.64 -13.71 -27.24
CA PHE A 439 5.43 -14.25 -26.62
C PHE A 439 5.61 -15.64 -25.99
N ALA A 440 6.86 -16.08 -25.82
CA ALA A 440 7.20 -17.40 -25.27
C ALA A 440 6.74 -17.65 -23.81
N GLY A 441 6.11 -16.66 -23.16
CA GLY A 441 5.62 -16.71 -21.78
C GLY A 441 4.12 -17.00 -21.61
N LEU A 442 3.33 -17.08 -22.70
CA LEU A 442 1.90 -17.38 -22.61
C LEU A 442 1.69 -18.82 -22.09
N VAL A 443 1.06 -18.95 -20.92
CA VAL A 443 0.81 -20.25 -20.28
C VAL A 443 -0.34 -20.94 -21.01
N ARG A 444 -0.06 -22.10 -21.64
CA ARG A 444 -1.01 -22.75 -22.58
C ARG A 444 -2.19 -23.49 -21.95
N ALA A 445 -2.17 -23.89 -20.68
CA ALA A 445 -3.34 -24.39 -19.94
C ALA A 445 -2.95 -24.80 -18.52
N GLU A 446 -3.92 -24.66 -17.60
CA GLU A 446 -4.00 -25.15 -16.21
C GLU A 446 -2.71 -25.13 -15.37
N LEU A 447 -2.65 -24.15 -14.46
CA LEU A 447 -1.71 -24.24 -13.33
C LEU A 447 -2.19 -25.39 -12.43
N ARG A 448 -1.42 -26.49 -12.39
CA ARG A 448 -1.60 -27.55 -11.39
C ARG A 448 -1.47 -27.01 -9.97
#